data_AF-A0A3B8UA22-F1
#
_entry.id   AF-A0A3B8UA22-F1
#
_cell.length_a   1.000
_cell.length_b   1.000
_cell.length_c   1.000
_cell.angle_alpha   90.00
_cell.angle_beta   90.00
_cell.angle_gamma   90.00
#
_symmetry.space_group_name_H-M   'P 1'
#
loop_
_entity.id
_entity.type
_entity.pdbx_description
1 polymer ?
#
loop_
_entity_poly.entity_id
_entity_poly.type
_entity_poly.pdbx_seq_one_letter_code
_entity_poly.pdbx_strand_id
1 'polypeptide(L)'
;MKKEKNMNTSNYLHNPSNYYSGPSNGNGLQLGFSLSASILASGIDFVPQSLENTFEDLTMTSVNIHQKINFTDYLHPNEGTPEGIKKHLALVEDPGLIVSTGTERSFFDLALCAPQKCHGLVVRDINPRVKAYVDFNTMLLRLAEDRVEYEQLSSDICSDPEETIPGGLRIETIRKKLEESDIPEPVKSYYLKHLDDFATIYFLRGKKEWRTSRFIAPFFQNVQYQKDDRLFEQLQTYAKAGKIIATMGDINDLRFLADHRVAVIDVSNIPDYILLNPQGGGFFFPLIIWTRCNSRKATYLSVKYTPVLEKTIKKIDAIIEKVKEAFRPKEYGEALTIIIDILSKHLAHRRNKQAKPPMYSKSALKVLKMIERNYLFEINLPQQKCLFLDNELSIETLNDFEEEEIEKIINNPELKRFIQPIMDMWMVIEPKKYLPFCQTPEGKGIFLSIVKKNHNNQNFKSYMQKSPELQSAFLEACQGLQLDPAL
;
A
#
# COMPACT_ATOMS: atom_id res chain seq x y z
N MET A 1 50.11 -31.22 -6.68
CA MET A 1 49.13 -32.23 -6.21
C MET A 1 47.74 -31.75 -6.65
N LYS A 2 47.31 -31.94 -7.90
CA LYS A 2 46.54 -33.10 -8.42
C LYS A 2 45.60 -33.77 -7.41
N LYS A 3 44.29 -33.54 -7.56
CA LYS A 3 43.33 -34.58 -7.98
C LYS A 3 42.03 -33.95 -8.52
N GLU A 4 41.84 -34.15 -9.82
CA GLU A 4 40.55 -34.12 -10.52
C GLU A 4 39.75 -35.43 -10.28
N LYS A 5 38.53 -35.42 -10.85
CA LYS A 5 37.60 -36.52 -11.19
C LYS A 5 36.51 -36.79 -10.13
N ASN A 6 35.22 -36.83 -10.47
CA ASN A 6 34.58 -37.33 -11.69
C ASN A 6 33.34 -36.52 -12.12
N MET A 7 33.25 -36.28 -13.43
CA MET A 7 31.98 -36.24 -14.15
C MET A 7 31.38 -37.66 -14.21
N ASN A 8 30.06 -37.78 -14.16
CA ASN A 8 29.38 -38.85 -14.87
C ASN A 8 28.11 -38.31 -15.53
N THR A 9 28.08 -38.50 -16.83
CA THR A 9 27.03 -38.20 -17.81
C THR A 9 26.07 -39.39 -17.94
N SER A 10 24.79 -39.11 -18.15
CA SER A 10 23.84 -39.97 -18.88
C SER A 10 22.70 -39.04 -19.34
N ASN A 11 22.78 -38.47 -20.55
CA ASN A 11 22.19 -39.00 -21.79
C ASN A 11 20.81 -39.63 -21.60
N TYR A 12 19.76 -38.94 -22.06
CA TYR A 12 18.73 -39.50 -22.94
C TYR A 12 18.17 -38.37 -23.83
N LEU A 13 18.46 -38.48 -25.12
CA LEU A 13 17.90 -37.75 -26.26
C LEU A 13 16.56 -38.40 -26.69
N HIS A 14 15.65 -37.59 -27.26
CA HIS A 14 14.59 -37.86 -28.26
C HIS A 14 13.70 -39.12 -28.09
N ASN A 15 12.37 -39.09 -28.27
CA ASN A 15 11.61 -38.57 -29.41
C ASN A 15 10.09 -38.56 -29.08
N PRO A 16 9.24 -37.89 -29.89
CA PRO A 16 7.80 -37.71 -29.70
C PRO A 16 6.98 -38.76 -30.47
N SER A 17 5.77 -39.07 -29.99
CA SER A 17 4.66 -39.52 -30.86
C SER A 17 3.36 -39.76 -30.09
N ASN A 18 2.30 -39.14 -30.61
CA ASN A 18 0.98 -39.70 -30.89
C ASN A 18 0.19 -40.38 -29.76
N TYR A 19 -0.89 -39.72 -29.33
CA TYR A 19 -2.20 -40.36 -29.27
C TYR A 19 -3.26 -39.40 -29.83
N TYR A 20 -3.67 -39.68 -31.06
CA TYR A 20 -4.95 -39.28 -31.64
C TYR A 20 -5.78 -40.57 -31.76
N SER A 21 -6.95 -40.59 -31.15
CA SER A 21 -8.10 -41.42 -31.54
C SER A 21 -9.35 -40.78 -30.94
N GLY A 22 -10.14 -40.09 -31.76
CA GLY A 22 -11.45 -39.51 -31.40
C GLY A 22 -12.56 -40.58 -31.39
N PRO A 23 -13.80 -40.27 -31.81
CA PRO A 23 -14.65 -39.11 -31.55
C PRO A 23 -15.95 -39.53 -30.82
N SER A 24 -16.64 -38.61 -30.14
CA SER A 24 -18.08 -38.79 -29.87
C SER A 24 -18.79 -37.45 -29.76
N ASN A 25 -19.70 -37.24 -30.69
CA ASN A 25 -20.62 -36.13 -30.83
C ASN A 25 -21.44 -35.87 -29.56
N GLY A 26 -21.69 -34.59 -29.27
CA GLY A 26 -22.63 -34.17 -28.25
C GLY A 26 -22.79 -32.65 -28.27
N ASN A 27 -23.70 -32.18 -29.12
CA ASN A 27 -24.08 -30.79 -29.33
C ASN A 27 -24.18 -29.97 -28.03
N GLY A 28 -23.49 -28.83 -27.99
CA GLY A 28 -23.60 -27.87 -26.90
C GLY A 28 -23.02 -26.51 -27.26
N LEU A 29 -23.84 -25.67 -27.91
CA LEU A 29 -23.77 -24.20 -27.94
C LEU A 29 -22.39 -23.55 -28.17
N GLN A 30 -22.04 -23.41 -29.45
CA GLN A 30 -21.10 -22.40 -29.94
C GLN A 30 -21.75 -21.01 -29.80
N LEU A 31 -21.48 -20.32 -28.70
CA LEU A 31 -21.66 -18.87 -28.57
C LEU A 31 -20.30 -18.21 -28.82
N GLY A 32 -20.27 -17.34 -29.83
CA GLY A 32 -19.07 -16.88 -30.52
C GLY A 32 -18.06 -16.14 -29.66
N PHE A 33 -16.90 -16.75 -29.48
CA PHE A 33 -15.65 -16.04 -29.18
C PHE A 33 -14.92 -15.77 -30.50
N SER A 34 -15.23 -14.65 -31.14
CA SER A 34 -14.55 -14.20 -32.37
C SER A 34 -14.54 -12.67 -32.49
N LEU A 35 -14.20 -11.96 -31.41
CA LEU A 35 -13.94 -10.52 -31.46
C LEU A 35 -12.53 -10.11 -31.00
N SER A 36 -11.73 -11.05 -30.46
CA SER A 36 -10.42 -10.75 -29.88
C SER A 36 -9.23 -11.05 -30.79
N ALA A 37 -9.43 -11.76 -31.91
CA ALA A 37 -8.35 -12.10 -32.84
C ALA A 37 -8.25 -11.15 -34.05
N SER A 38 -9.34 -10.49 -34.44
CA SER A 38 -9.39 -9.58 -35.59
C SER A 38 -8.80 -8.19 -35.31
N ILE A 39 -8.66 -7.80 -34.04
CA ILE A 39 -8.03 -6.51 -33.65
C ILE A 39 -6.49 -6.58 -33.74
N LEU A 40 -5.90 -7.77 -33.66
CA LEU A 40 -4.44 -7.94 -33.75
C LEU A 40 -3.90 -7.97 -35.19
N ALA A 41 -4.78 -8.04 -36.19
CA ALA A 41 -4.39 -8.18 -37.60
C ALA A 41 -4.55 -6.91 -38.44
N SER A 42 -5.23 -5.88 -37.93
CA SER A 42 -5.27 -4.57 -38.58
C SER A 42 -4.23 -3.68 -37.92
N GLY A 43 -3.12 -3.42 -38.61
CA GLY A 43 -2.14 -2.37 -38.27
C GLY A 43 -2.76 -0.97 -38.38
N ILE A 44 -3.85 -0.74 -37.66
CA ILE A 44 -4.40 0.57 -37.35
C ILE A 44 -3.42 1.13 -36.33
N ASP A 45 -2.73 2.20 -36.70
CA ASP A 45 -2.07 3.08 -35.75
C ASP A 45 -3.11 3.48 -34.70
N PHE A 46 -3.12 2.77 -33.58
CA PHE A 46 -3.90 3.12 -32.41
C PHE A 46 -3.21 4.35 -31.84
N VAL A 47 -3.47 5.53 -32.41
CA VAL A 47 -3.15 6.79 -31.74
C VAL A 47 -3.87 6.69 -30.41
N PRO A 48 -3.15 6.53 -29.27
CA PRO A 48 -3.83 6.31 -28.01
C PRO A 48 -4.70 7.54 -27.76
N GLN A 49 -6.02 7.32 -27.71
CA GLN A 49 -7.01 8.36 -27.49
C GLN A 49 -6.64 9.14 -26.22
N SER A 50 -6.89 10.45 -26.22
CA SER A 50 -6.68 11.31 -25.05
C SER A 50 -7.34 10.66 -23.82
N LEU A 51 -6.56 10.44 -22.76
CA LEU A 51 -7.06 9.90 -21.50
C LEU A 51 -8.00 10.90 -20.83
N GLU A 52 -7.71 12.21 -20.94
CA GLU A 52 -8.59 13.28 -20.45
C GLU A 52 -9.99 13.17 -21.06
N ASN A 53 -10.09 12.97 -22.39
CA ASN A 53 -11.39 12.84 -23.05
C ASN A 53 -12.09 11.53 -22.70
N THR A 54 -11.31 10.46 -22.53
CA THR A 54 -11.86 9.13 -22.22
C THR A 54 -12.42 9.06 -20.79
N PHE A 55 -11.82 9.81 -19.87
CA PHE A 55 -12.15 9.81 -18.45
C PHE A 55 -12.57 11.21 -17.96
N GLU A 56 -13.26 11.99 -18.79
CA GLU A 56 -13.67 13.37 -18.49
C GLU A 56 -14.36 13.48 -17.13
N ASP A 57 -15.32 12.59 -16.85
CA ASP A 57 -16.08 12.56 -15.60
C ASP A 57 -15.23 12.34 -14.33
N LEU A 58 -14.07 11.68 -14.47
CA LEU A 58 -13.15 11.38 -13.36
C LEU A 58 -12.03 12.41 -13.23
N THR A 59 -11.69 13.07 -14.33
CA THR A 59 -10.53 13.97 -14.41
C THR A 59 -10.91 15.42 -14.17
N MET A 60 -12.11 15.83 -14.58
CA MET A 60 -12.62 17.20 -14.38
C MET A 60 -13.53 17.31 -13.15
N THR A 61 -13.37 16.41 -12.17
CA THR A 61 -14.09 16.48 -10.90
C THR A 61 -13.47 17.55 -10.00
N SER A 62 -14.29 18.47 -9.49
CA SER A 62 -13.87 19.42 -8.46
C SER A 62 -13.46 18.70 -7.17
N VAL A 63 -12.36 19.12 -6.55
CA VAL A 63 -11.86 18.56 -5.29
C VAL A 63 -11.92 19.57 -4.15
N ASN A 64 -12.24 19.11 -2.94
CA ASN A 64 -12.19 19.95 -1.76
C ASN A 64 -10.78 19.95 -1.16
N ILE A 65 -9.97 20.96 -1.50
CA ILE A 65 -8.59 21.10 -0.99
C ILE A 65 -8.53 21.38 0.53
N HIS A 66 -9.66 21.76 1.15
CA HIS A 66 -9.79 22.00 2.59
C HIS A 66 -10.24 20.76 3.36
N GLN A 67 -10.52 19.65 2.68
CA GLN A 67 -10.92 18.40 3.33
C GLN A 67 -9.86 17.97 4.36
N LYS A 68 -10.29 17.76 5.59
CA LYS A 68 -9.41 17.19 6.63
C LYS A 68 -9.11 15.75 6.27
N ILE A 69 -7.82 15.42 6.22
CA ILE A 69 -7.33 14.06 6.03
C ILE A 69 -6.64 13.62 7.32
N ASN A 70 -6.68 12.32 7.62
CA ASN A 70 -6.13 11.74 8.85
C ASN A 70 -4.67 11.30 8.70
N PHE A 71 -3.97 11.79 7.68
CA PHE A 71 -2.57 11.47 7.38
C PHE A 71 -1.83 12.70 6.84
N THR A 72 -0.50 12.66 6.85
CA THR A 72 0.34 13.78 6.40
C THR A 72 0.14 14.08 4.92
N ASP A 73 0.09 15.36 4.56
CA ASP A 73 0.11 15.83 3.17
C ASP A 73 1.51 15.60 2.54
N TYR A 74 1.73 14.41 1.98
CA TYR A 74 2.93 14.12 1.19
C TYR A 74 2.82 14.72 -0.22
N LEU A 75 3.04 16.03 -0.33
CA LEU A 75 2.95 16.78 -1.60
C LEU A 75 4.27 16.89 -2.36
N HIS A 76 5.37 16.39 -1.82
CA HIS A 76 6.68 16.40 -2.46
C HIS A 76 7.31 15.00 -2.42
N PRO A 77 8.03 14.59 -3.48
CA PRO A 77 8.80 13.36 -3.47
C PRO A 77 9.86 13.36 -2.36
N ASN A 78 9.89 12.30 -1.56
CA ASN A 78 10.88 12.10 -0.49
C ASN A 78 11.70 10.80 -0.68
N GLU A 79 11.44 10.06 -1.77
CA GLU A 79 12.12 8.84 -2.19
C GLU A 79 13.40 9.20 -2.96
N GLY A 80 14.52 9.42 -2.26
CA GLY A 80 15.79 9.75 -2.91
C GLY A 80 16.29 8.64 -3.86
N THR A 81 16.98 9.03 -4.93
CA THR A 81 17.43 8.18 -6.06
C THR A 81 16.29 7.53 -6.88
N PRO A 82 15.30 8.30 -7.36
CA PRO A 82 14.18 7.76 -8.11
C PRO A 82 14.56 7.08 -9.43
N GLU A 83 15.74 7.36 -9.99
CA GLU A 83 16.27 6.67 -11.16
C GLU A 83 16.42 5.16 -11.00
N GLY A 84 16.44 4.66 -9.75
CA GLY A 84 16.44 3.23 -9.45
C GLY A 84 15.27 2.48 -10.08
N ILE A 85 14.13 3.15 -10.32
CA ILE A 85 12.93 2.56 -10.91
C ILE A 85 13.17 2.07 -12.36
N LYS A 86 14.14 2.64 -13.09
CA LYS A 86 14.43 2.29 -14.50
C LYS A 86 14.60 0.79 -14.73
N LYS A 87 15.27 0.10 -13.79
CA LYS A 87 15.50 -1.35 -13.88
C LYS A 87 14.21 -2.15 -13.81
N HIS A 88 13.19 -1.63 -13.13
CA HIS A 88 11.89 -2.25 -12.99
C HIS A 88 10.99 -1.92 -14.17
N LEU A 89 10.97 -0.66 -14.63
CA LEU A 89 10.27 -0.27 -15.85
C LEU A 89 10.77 -1.02 -17.09
N ALA A 90 12.07 -1.37 -17.13
CA ALA A 90 12.65 -2.18 -18.19
C ALA A 90 12.03 -3.59 -18.29
N LEU A 91 11.47 -4.14 -17.21
CA LEU A 91 10.84 -5.47 -17.15
C LEU A 91 9.43 -5.50 -17.77
N VAL A 92 8.87 -4.35 -18.14
CA VAL A 92 7.59 -4.28 -18.83
C VAL A 92 7.74 -4.95 -20.20
N GLU A 93 7.05 -6.08 -20.38
CA GLU A 93 7.04 -6.85 -21.62
C GLU A 93 6.18 -6.17 -22.69
N ASP A 94 5.08 -5.56 -22.25
CA ASP A 94 4.06 -5.03 -23.13
C ASP A 94 3.69 -3.57 -22.82
N PRO A 95 3.54 -2.72 -23.85
CA PRO A 95 3.17 -1.33 -23.66
C PRO A 95 1.80 -1.13 -23.01
N GLY A 96 1.65 -0.11 -22.18
CA GLY A 96 0.38 0.23 -21.54
C GLY A 96 0.46 1.47 -20.66
N LEU A 97 -0.57 1.69 -19.85
CA LEU A 97 -0.63 2.78 -18.88
C LEU A 97 0.27 2.51 -17.68
N ILE A 98 0.90 3.56 -17.17
CA ILE A 98 1.49 3.59 -15.83
C ILE A 98 0.42 4.17 -14.90
N VAL A 99 0.08 3.44 -13.85
CA VAL A 99 -0.74 3.96 -12.75
C VAL A 99 0.21 4.23 -11.58
N SER A 100 0.18 5.43 -11.01
CA SER A 100 1.07 5.81 -9.91
C SER A 100 0.32 6.62 -8.84
N THR A 101 0.86 6.65 -7.63
CA THR A 101 0.38 7.45 -6.49
C THR A 101 1.37 8.57 -6.18
N GLY A 102 0.87 9.67 -5.58
CA GLY A 102 1.69 10.82 -5.20
C GLY A 102 1.87 11.84 -6.32
N THR A 103 2.67 12.86 -6.04
CA THR A 103 2.80 14.07 -6.87
C THR A 103 3.82 13.90 -8.01
N GLU A 104 4.99 14.54 -7.92
CA GLU A 104 5.99 14.57 -8.99
C GLU A 104 6.71 13.23 -9.17
N ARG A 105 6.63 12.32 -8.19
CA ARG A 105 7.15 10.95 -8.32
C ARG A 105 6.55 10.23 -9.52
N SER A 106 5.25 10.41 -9.73
CA SER A 106 4.51 9.86 -10.86
C SER A 106 5.04 10.37 -12.21
N PHE A 107 5.50 11.62 -12.26
CA PHE A 107 6.12 12.19 -13.46
C PHE A 107 7.52 11.63 -13.68
N PHE A 108 8.26 11.28 -12.62
CA PHE A 108 9.54 10.59 -12.77
C PHE A 108 9.35 9.22 -13.43
N ASP A 109 8.32 8.47 -13.05
CA ASP A 109 8.01 7.18 -13.69
C ASP A 109 7.83 7.33 -15.19
N LEU A 110 7.05 8.34 -15.60
CA LEU A 110 6.80 8.64 -17.02
C LEU A 110 8.05 9.14 -17.74
N ALA A 111 8.84 10.01 -17.13
CA ALA A 111 10.06 10.58 -17.71
C ALA A 111 11.18 9.54 -17.86
N LEU A 112 11.22 8.54 -16.97
CA LEU A 112 12.22 7.48 -16.98
C LEU A 112 11.78 6.23 -17.76
N CYS A 113 10.49 6.09 -18.07
CA CYS A 113 9.98 5.02 -18.90
C CYS A 113 10.37 5.23 -20.36
N ALA A 114 10.64 4.14 -21.07
CA ALA A 114 10.89 4.18 -22.50
C ALA A 114 9.57 4.51 -23.23
N PRO A 115 9.51 5.53 -24.12
CA PRO A 115 8.26 5.99 -24.72
C PRO A 115 7.45 4.89 -25.42
N GLN A 116 8.13 3.91 -26.04
CA GLN A 116 7.50 2.78 -26.70
C GLN A 116 6.81 1.78 -25.76
N LYS A 117 7.04 1.87 -24.44
CA LYS A 117 6.43 1.01 -23.42
C LYS A 117 5.30 1.69 -22.65
N CYS A 118 5.06 2.97 -22.87
CA CYS A 118 4.09 3.75 -22.10
C CYS A 118 3.05 4.39 -23.02
N HIS A 119 1.77 4.21 -22.71
CA HIS A 119 0.68 4.91 -23.41
C HIS A 119 0.26 6.21 -22.72
N GLY A 120 0.58 6.37 -21.44
CA GLY A 120 0.20 7.51 -20.63
C GLY A 120 0.32 7.22 -19.14
N LEU A 121 0.06 8.24 -18.33
CA LEU A 121 0.14 8.23 -16.87
C LEU A 121 -1.22 8.51 -16.26
N VAL A 122 -1.64 7.64 -15.35
CA VAL A 122 -2.81 7.83 -14.48
C VAL A 122 -2.32 7.97 -13.05
N VAL A 123 -2.41 9.18 -12.51
CA VAL A 123 -2.15 9.41 -11.10
C VAL A 123 -3.43 9.15 -10.32
N ARG A 124 -3.39 8.20 -9.39
CA ARG A 124 -4.53 7.76 -8.57
C ARG A 124 -4.18 7.97 -7.11
N ASP A 125 -4.91 8.86 -6.44
CA ASP A 125 -4.64 9.19 -5.04
C ASP A 125 -5.92 9.48 -4.25
N ILE A 126 -5.92 9.12 -2.96
CA ILE A 126 -7.04 9.41 -2.06
C ILE A 126 -6.99 10.85 -1.51
N ASN A 127 -5.85 11.53 -1.61
CA ASN A 127 -5.69 12.89 -1.13
C ASN A 127 -6.09 13.93 -2.21
N PRO A 128 -7.14 14.75 -1.99
CA PRO A 128 -7.57 15.76 -2.95
C PRO A 128 -6.49 16.78 -3.31
N ARG A 129 -5.54 17.02 -2.40
CA ARG A 129 -4.43 17.93 -2.64
C ARG A 129 -3.40 17.35 -3.61
N VAL A 130 -3.23 16.02 -3.64
CA VAL A 130 -2.36 15.37 -4.64
C VAL A 130 -2.94 15.54 -6.04
N LYS A 131 -4.26 15.35 -6.21
CA LYS A 131 -4.93 15.61 -7.50
C LYS A 131 -4.75 17.07 -7.93
N ALA A 132 -5.08 18.03 -7.06
CA ALA A 132 -4.90 19.45 -7.34
C ALA A 132 -3.45 19.81 -7.75
N TYR A 133 -2.46 19.23 -7.07
CA TYR A 133 -1.05 19.40 -7.40
C TYR A 133 -0.72 18.88 -8.81
N VAL A 134 -1.14 17.64 -9.12
CA VAL A 134 -0.81 16.96 -10.38
C VAL A 134 -1.50 17.64 -11.55
N ASP A 135 -2.77 18.04 -11.38
CA ASP A 135 -3.51 18.79 -12.38
C ASP A 135 -2.82 20.12 -12.70
N PHE A 136 -2.40 20.86 -11.67
CA PHE A 136 -1.66 22.11 -11.86
C PHE A 136 -0.35 21.90 -12.61
N ASN A 137 0.46 20.91 -12.19
CA ASN A 137 1.74 20.63 -12.86
C ASN A 137 1.54 20.21 -14.32
N THR A 138 0.51 19.40 -14.59
CA THR A 138 0.15 18.96 -15.95
C THR A 138 -0.26 20.15 -16.81
N MET A 139 -1.07 21.07 -16.28
CA MET A 139 -1.42 22.33 -16.94
C MET A 139 -0.16 23.16 -17.25
N LEU A 140 0.76 23.33 -16.30
CA LEU A 140 2.00 24.08 -16.53
C LEU A 140 2.85 23.46 -17.66
N LEU A 141 2.96 22.14 -17.71
CA LEU A 141 3.66 21.43 -18.80
C LEU A 141 3.03 21.71 -20.17
N ARG A 142 1.70 21.85 -20.24
CA ARG A 142 0.96 22.16 -21.47
C ARG A 142 1.15 23.61 -21.92
N LEU A 143 1.10 24.54 -20.96
CA LEU A 143 1.14 25.98 -21.23
C LEU A 143 2.55 26.50 -21.57
N ALA A 144 3.59 25.87 -21.02
CA ALA A 144 4.95 26.25 -21.31
C ALA A 144 5.32 25.99 -22.77
N GLU A 145 5.99 26.95 -23.40
CA GLU A 145 6.55 26.83 -24.74
C GLU A 145 7.77 25.91 -24.72
N ASP A 146 8.63 26.08 -23.72
CA ASP A 146 9.85 25.31 -23.52
C ASP A 146 10.13 25.02 -22.03
N ARG A 147 11.26 24.33 -21.78
CA ARG A 147 11.69 23.97 -20.42
C ARG A 147 12.00 25.21 -19.57
N VAL A 148 12.58 26.27 -20.17
CA VAL A 148 12.96 27.49 -19.45
C VAL A 148 11.73 28.20 -18.93
N GLU A 149 10.71 28.38 -19.78
CA GLU A 149 9.43 28.96 -19.39
C GLU A 149 8.73 28.08 -18.35
N TYR A 150 8.76 26.75 -18.52
CA TYR A 150 8.24 25.84 -17.49
C TYR A 150 8.93 26.03 -16.13
N GLU A 151 10.26 26.15 -16.10
CA GLU A 151 11.02 26.39 -14.87
C GLU A 151 10.60 27.72 -14.20
N GLN A 152 10.37 28.77 -14.99
CA GLN A 152 9.89 30.07 -14.51
C GLN A 152 8.46 30.00 -13.95
N LEU A 153 7.55 29.30 -14.65
CA LEU A 153 6.15 29.17 -14.23
C LEU A 153 5.97 28.23 -13.03
N SER A 154 6.86 27.24 -12.88
CA SER A 154 6.71 26.14 -11.91
C SER A 154 7.58 26.26 -10.65
N SER A 155 8.51 27.23 -10.61
CA SER A 155 9.37 27.52 -9.46
C SER A 155 8.55 27.87 -8.22
N ASP A 156 9.15 27.69 -7.04
CA ASP A 156 8.52 28.16 -5.81
C ASP A 156 8.37 29.69 -5.86
N ILE A 157 7.36 30.22 -5.17
CA ILE A 157 7.24 31.67 -4.99
C ILE A 157 8.18 32.02 -3.85
N CYS A 158 9.40 32.45 -4.15
CA CYS A 158 10.30 32.96 -3.11
C CYS A 158 9.81 34.33 -2.65
N SER A 159 9.93 34.59 -1.35
CA SER A 159 9.75 35.92 -0.76
C SER A 159 10.95 36.86 -1.04
N ASP A 160 11.73 36.59 -2.08
CA ASP A 160 12.96 37.31 -2.42
C ASP A 160 12.63 38.49 -3.37
N PRO A 161 13.02 39.75 -3.05
CA PRO A 161 12.63 40.94 -3.82
C PRO A 161 13.16 41.00 -5.26
N GLU A 162 14.08 40.12 -5.65
CA GLU A 162 14.69 40.07 -6.98
C GLU A 162 14.02 39.07 -7.95
N GLU A 163 12.89 38.45 -7.57
CA GLU A 163 12.13 37.61 -8.50
C GLU A 163 11.57 38.43 -9.68
N THR A 164 11.78 37.91 -10.90
CA THR A 164 11.40 38.56 -12.16
C THR A 164 9.87 38.62 -12.37
N ILE A 165 9.08 37.89 -11.57
CA ILE A 165 7.61 37.93 -11.57
C ILE A 165 7.09 37.67 -10.14
N PRO A 166 6.62 38.69 -9.39
CA PRO A 166 5.95 38.53 -8.09
C PRO A 166 4.82 37.48 -8.14
N GLY A 167 4.59 36.72 -7.07
CA GLY A 167 3.64 35.59 -7.05
C GLY A 167 2.22 35.88 -7.58
N GLY A 168 1.71 37.11 -7.41
CA GLY A 168 0.44 37.55 -8.01
C GLY A 168 0.49 37.67 -9.54
N LEU A 169 1.58 38.21 -10.09
CA LEU A 169 1.82 38.33 -11.53
C LEU A 169 2.03 36.95 -12.19
N ARG A 170 2.51 35.94 -11.46
CA ARG A 170 2.69 34.58 -11.98
C ARG A 170 1.35 33.89 -12.23
N ILE A 171 0.41 33.99 -11.29
CA ILE A 171 -0.94 33.42 -11.46
C ILE A 171 -1.69 34.13 -12.58
N GLU A 172 -1.57 35.46 -12.67
CA GLU A 172 -2.15 36.24 -13.79
C GLU A 172 -1.56 35.83 -15.15
N THR A 173 -0.24 35.62 -15.22
CA THR A 173 0.43 35.14 -16.43
C THR A 173 -0.06 33.74 -16.83
N ILE A 174 -0.17 32.81 -15.87
CA ILE A 174 -0.71 31.47 -16.09
C ILE A 174 -2.17 31.55 -16.57
N ARG A 175 -2.99 32.39 -15.93
CA ARG A 175 -4.39 32.59 -16.31
C ARG A 175 -4.51 33.06 -17.75
N LYS A 176 -3.74 34.10 -18.14
CA LYS A 176 -3.72 34.62 -19.51
C LYS A 176 -3.30 33.55 -20.51
N LYS A 177 -2.20 32.83 -20.26
CA LYS A 177 -1.75 31.73 -21.15
C LYS A 177 -2.81 30.63 -21.26
N LEU A 178 -3.49 30.30 -20.16
CA LEU A 178 -4.57 29.31 -20.17
C LEU A 178 -5.76 29.76 -21.03
N GLU A 179 -6.20 31.01 -20.89
CA GLU A 179 -7.26 31.61 -21.71
C GLU A 179 -6.91 31.58 -23.21
N GLU A 180 -5.68 31.95 -23.56
CA GLU A 180 -5.16 32.02 -24.93
C GLU A 180 -4.73 30.67 -25.52
N SER A 181 -4.68 29.60 -24.74
CA SER A 181 -4.19 28.28 -25.18
C SER A 181 -5.17 27.49 -26.05
N ASP A 182 -4.63 26.54 -26.83
CA ASP A 182 -5.38 25.55 -27.61
C ASP A 182 -5.90 24.37 -26.76
N ILE A 183 -5.89 24.49 -25.43
CA ILE A 183 -6.45 23.47 -24.53
C ILE A 183 -7.97 23.39 -24.77
N PRO A 184 -8.57 22.18 -24.87
CA PRO A 184 -10.01 22.01 -25.08
C PRO A 184 -10.84 22.76 -24.04
N GLU A 185 -11.94 23.39 -24.49
CA GLU A 185 -12.73 24.31 -23.66
C GLU A 185 -13.24 23.72 -22.33
N PRO A 186 -13.72 22.45 -22.26
CA PRO A 186 -14.10 21.84 -20.98
C PRO A 186 -12.93 21.77 -19.98
N VAL A 187 -11.74 21.39 -20.46
CA VAL A 187 -10.51 21.30 -19.66
C VAL A 187 -10.07 22.70 -19.22
N LYS A 188 -10.09 23.66 -20.14
CA LYS A 188 -9.72 25.06 -19.89
C LYS A 188 -10.63 25.67 -18.82
N SER A 189 -11.94 25.50 -18.96
CA SER A 189 -12.94 25.94 -18.00
C SER A 189 -12.74 25.30 -16.62
N TYR A 190 -12.41 24.01 -16.56
CA TYR A 190 -12.07 23.32 -15.32
C TYR A 190 -10.85 23.95 -14.63
N TYR A 191 -9.75 24.14 -15.36
CA TYR A 191 -8.54 24.74 -14.80
C TYR A 191 -8.75 26.20 -14.37
N LEU A 192 -9.44 27.03 -15.18
CA LEU A 192 -9.73 28.43 -14.84
C LEU A 192 -10.56 28.56 -13.57
N LYS A 193 -11.55 27.69 -13.39
CA LYS A 193 -12.40 27.63 -12.20
C LYS A 193 -11.62 27.30 -10.93
N HIS A 194 -10.57 26.48 -11.03
CA HIS A 194 -9.82 25.94 -9.89
C HIS A 194 -8.40 26.51 -9.74
N LEU A 195 -8.03 27.49 -10.58
CA LEU A 195 -6.65 27.96 -10.72
C LEU A 195 -6.02 28.38 -9.38
N ASP A 196 -6.74 29.18 -8.60
CA ASP A 196 -6.23 29.75 -7.35
C ASP A 196 -6.06 28.68 -6.25
N ASP A 197 -6.99 27.73 -6.17
CA ASP A 197 -6.92 26.59 -5.26
C ASP A 197 -5.73 25.68 -5.60
N PHE A 198 -5.56 25.37 -6.88
CA PHE A 198 -4.50 24.51 -7.37
C PHE A 198 -3.13 25.16 -7.20
N ALA A 199 -3.01 26.46 -7.53
CA ALA A 199 -1.80 27.26 -7.31
C ALA A 199 -1.44 27.32 -5.82
N THR A 200 -2.42 27.49 -4.93
CA THR A 200 -2.21 27.46 -3.47
C THR A 200 -1.57 26.15 -3.03
N ILE A 201 -2.07 25.01 -3.52
CA ILE A 201 -1.49 23.71 -3.20
C ILE A 201 -0.08 23.56 -3.78
N TYR A 202 0.11 23.91 -5.06
CA TYR A 202 1.35 23.68 -5.79
C TYR A 202 2.52 24.58 -5.33
N PHE A 203 2.28 25.86 -5.06
CA PHE A 203 3.32 26.81 -4.67
C PHE A 203 3.52 26.93 -3.15
N LEU A 204 2.43 26.97 -2.37
CA LEU A 204 2.55 27.29 -0.93
C LEU A 204 2.70 26.04 -0.05
N ARG A 205 2.17 24.89 -0.48
CA ARG A 205 2.22 23.65 0.32
C ARG A 205 3.20 22.62 -0.22
N GLY A 206 3.43 22.60 -1.53
CA GLY A 206 4.40 21.72 -2.18
C GLY A 206 5.84 22.25 -2.09
N LYS A 207 6.50 22.17 -0.93
CA LYS A 207 7.93 22.53 -0.81
C LYS A 207 8.77 21.66 -1.76
N LYS A 208 9.32 22.25 -2.84
CA LYS A 208 10.05 21.50 -3.89
C LYS A 208 11.51 21.29 -3.52
N GLU A 209 11.76 20.78 -2.31
CA GLU A 209 13.12 20.60 -1.79
C GLU A 209 13.99 19.70 -2.69
N TRP A 210 13.39 18.73 -3.37
CA TRP A 210 14.09 17.89 -4.35
C TRP A 210 14.62 18.66 -5.58
N ARG A 211 14.11 19.87 -5.85
CA ARG A 211 14.61 20.77 -6.91
C ARG A 211 15.70 21.71 -6.40
N THR A 212 15.51 22.29 -5.21
CA THR A 212 16.27 23.46 -4.72
C THR A 212 17.22 23.17 -3.55
N SER A 213 16.93 22.17 -2.72
CA SER A 213 17.73 21.90 -1.52
C SER A 213 19.10 21.34 -1.89
N ARG A 214 20.16 22.00 -1.42
CA ARG A 214 21.55 21.52 -1.59
C ARG A 214 21.79 20.11 -1.04
N PHE A 215 20.98 19.67 -0.05
CA PHE A 215 21.13 18.37 0.60
C PHE A 215 20.25 17.28 -0.01
N ILE A 216 19.11 17.64 -0.62
CA ILE A 216 18.14 16.69 -1.15
C ILE A 216 18.24 16.59 -2.67
N ALA A 217 18.37 17.71 -3.38
CA ALA A 217 18.42 17.76 -4.84
C ALA A 217 19.47 16.84 -5.49
N PRO A 218 20.67 16.61 -4.93
CA PRO A 218 21.63 15.66 -5.50
C PRO A 218 21.08 14.23 -5.65
N PHE A 219 20.14 13.82 -4.79
CA PHE A 219 19.49 12.50 -4.88
C PHE A 219 18.45 12.42 -6.00
N PHE A 220 18.10 13.53 -6.64
CA PHE A 220 17.09 13.60 -7.70
C PHE A 220 17.66 14.11 -9.03
N GLN A 221 18.98 14.30 -9.14
CA GLN A 221 19.64 14.89 -10.31
C GLN A 221 19.25 14.24 -11.65
N ASN A 222 18.94 12.94 -11.65
CA ASN A 222 18.62 12.15 -12.84
C ASN A 222 17.15 12.25 -13.27
N VAL A 223 16.32 13.01 -12.54
CA VAL A 223 14.90 13.22 -12.81
C VAL A 223 14.51 14.70 -12.80
N GLN A 224 15.49 15.62 -12.80
CA GLN A 224 15.25 17.06 -12.81
C GLN A 224 14.79 17.51 -14.21
N TYR A 225 13.55 17.19 -14.57
CA TYR A 225 12.96 17.59 -15.86
C TYR A 225 12.84 19.11 -16.00
N GLN A 226 12.83 19.87 -14.92
CA GLN A 226 12.95 21.33 -14.97
C GLN A 226 14.33 21.82 -15.43
N LYS A 227 15.35 20.95 -15.51
CA LYS A 227 16.72 21.29 -15.97
C LYS A 227 17.22 20.44 -17.14
N ASP A 228 16.46 19.45 -17.58
CA ASP A 228 16.82 18.52 -18.66
C ASP A 228 15.77 18.62 -19.76
N ASP A 229 16.16 19.18 -20.91
CA ASP A 229 15.25 19.43 -22.04
C ASP A 229 14.62 18.13 -22.55
N ARG A 230 15.37 17.02 -22.57
CA ARG A 230 14.86 15.72 -23.06
C ARG A 230 13.78 15.16 -22.15
N LEU A 231 13.99 15.23 -20.83
CA LEU A 231 12.97 14.78 -19.87
C LEU A 231 11.73 15.68 -19.90
N PHE A 232 11.93 17.00 -20.04
CA PHE A 232 10.84 17.96 -20.18
C PHE A 232 10.00 17.71 -21.43
N GLU A 233 10.64 17.64 -22.61
CA GLU A 233 9.98 17.40 -23.90
C GLU A 233 9.15 16.12 -23.88
N GLN A 234 9.69 15.05 -23.27
CA GLN A 234 8.96 13.80 -23.08
C GLN A 234 7.68 14.03 -22.28
N LEU A 235 7.77 14.64 -21.08
CA LEU A 235 6.59 14.92 -20.25
C LEU A 235 5.59 15.85 -20.93
N GLN A 236 6.08 16.91 -21.57
CA GLN A 236 5.26 17.87 -22.30
C GLN A 236 4.50 17.21 -23.45
N THR A 237 5.12 16.29 -24.19
CA THR A 237 4.47 15.55 -25.27
C THR A 237 3.26 14.76 -24.76
N TYR A 238 3.40 14.07 -23.62
CA TYR A 238 2.26 13.37 -23.00
C TYR A 238 1.20 14.33 -22.47
N ALA A 239 1.62 15.44 -21.84
CA ALA A 239 0.70 16.44 -21.29
C ALA A 239 -0.14 17.13 -22.39
N LYS A 240 0.50 17.59 -23.48
CA LYS A 240 -0.18 18.22 -24.63
C LYS A 240 -1.14 17.25 -25.33
N ALA A 241 -0.82 15.95 -25.34
CA ALA A 241 -1.67 14.91 -25.89
C ALA A 241 -2.83 14.46 -24.96
N GLY A 242 -2.98 15.05 -23.76
CA GLY A 242 -4.01 14.64 -22.79
C GLY A 242 -3.79 13.23 -22.24
N LYS A 243 -2.54 12.78 -22.15
CA LYS A 243 -2.15 11.43 -21.71
C LYS A 243 -1.62 11.37 -20.28
N ILE A 244 -1.72 12.47 -19.54
CA ILE A 244 -1.46 12.52 -18.09
C ILE A 244 -2.76 12.94 -17.44
N ILE A 245 -3.31 12.09 -16.57
CA ILE A 245 -4.54 12.39 -15.85
C ILE A 245 -4.38 12.14 -14.35
N ALA A 246 -5.08 12.92 -13.53
CA ALA A 246 -5.19 12.69 -12.10
C ALA A 246 -6.63 12.37 -11.71
N THR A 247 -6.82 11.32 -10.92
CA THR A 247 -8.14 10.87 -10.45
C THR A 247 -8.13 10.61 -8.94
N MET A 248 -9.30 10.80 -8.31
CA MET A 248 -9.48 10.58 -6.87
C MET A 248 -9.91 9.15 -6.56
N GLY A 249 -9.18 8.49 -5.65
CA GLY A 249 -9.60 7.25 -5.01
C GLY A 249 -8.46 6.29 -4.68
N ASP A 250 -8.83 5.12 -4.14
CA ASP A 250 -7.87 4.11 -3.71
C ASP A 250 -7.10 3.52 -4.91
N ILE A 251 -5.80 3.29 -4.74
CA ILE A 251 -4.93 2.68 -5.76
C ILE A 251 -5.35 1.24 -6.10
N ASN A 252 -6.13 0.59 -5.23
CA ASN A 252 -6.72 -0.71 -5.48
C ASN A 252 -7.97 -0.65 -6.37
N ASP A 253 -8.60 0.51 -6.54
CA ASP A 253 -9.79 0.66 -7.37
C ASP A 253 -9.44 1.22 -8.76
N LEU A 254 -9.18 0.30 -9.69
CA LEU A 254 -8.75 0.58 -11.07
C LEU A 254 -9.76 0.03 -12.09
N ARG A 255 -11.00 -0.26 -11.67
CA ARG A 255 -12.02 -0.88 -12.53
C ARG A 255 -12.43 0.03 -13.69
N PHE A 256 -12.32 1.34 -13.51
CA PHE A 256 -12.56 2.31 -14.59
C PHE A 256 -11.57 2.17 -15.76
N LEU A 257 -10.41 1.53 -15.54
CA LEU A 257 -9.42 1.22 -16.57
C LEU A 257 -9.67 -0.13 -17.26
N ALA A 258 -10.86 -0.72 -17.14
CA ALA A 258 -11.15 -2.09 -17.62
C ALA A 258 -10.85 -2.31 -19.11
N ASP A 259 -11.08 -1.28 -19.93
CA ASP A 259 -10.85 -1.32 -21.38
C ASP A 259 -9.44 -0.88 -21.79
N HIS A 260 -8.57 -0.64 -20.80
CA HIS A 260 -7.22 -0.15 -21.00
C HIS A 260 -6.19 -1.12 -20.45
N ARG A 261 -5.08 -1.24 -21.17
CA ARG A 261 -3.95 -2.04 -20.70
C ARG A 261 -3.17 -1.29 -19.65
N VAL A 262 -3.17 -1.76 -18.41
CA VAL A 262 -2.29 -1.28 -17.34
C VAL A 262 -1.01 -2.10 -17.33
N ALA A 263 0.13 -1.46 -17.62
CA ALA A 263 1.44 -2.11 -17.68
C ALA A 263 2.14 -2.08 -16.32
N VAL A 264 2.05 -0.96 -15.61
CA VAL A 264 2.73 -0.74 -14.33
C VAL A 264 1.76 -0.14 -13.32
N ILE A 265 1.87 -0.57 -12.06
CA ILE A 265 1.29 0.12 -10.91
C ILE A 265 2.41 0.42 -9.93
N ASP A 266 2.81 1.69 -9.82
CA ASP A 266 3.72 2.14 -8.77
C ASP A 266 2.91 2.59 -7.54
N VAL A 267 3.11 1.90 -6.43
CA VAL A 267 2.35 2.12 -5.20
C VAL A 267 3.16 2.79 -4.09
N SER A 268 4.38 3.31 -4.35
CA SER A 268 5.25 3.85 -3.28
C SER A 268 5.39 2.85 -2.11
N ASN A 269 5.34 3.34 -0.88
CA ASN A 269 5.32 2.56 0.35
C ASN A 269 3.89 2.28 0.87
N ILE A 270 2.84 2.44 0.04
CA ILE A 270 1.46 2.06 0.38
C ILE A 270 1.34 0.65 1.01
N PRO A 271 2.12 -0.37 0.59
CA PRO A 271 2.05 -1.70 1.20
C PRO A 271 2.43 -1.78 2.68
N ASP A 272 3.01 -0.72 3.23
CA ASP A 272 3.29 -0.59 4.67
C ASP A 272 2.02 -0.23 5.47
N TYR A 273 0.94 0.18 4.81
CA TYR A 273 -0.30 0.67 5.44
C TYR A 273 -1.56 -0.09 5.03
N ILE A 274 -1.60 -0.65 3.83
CA ILE A 274 -2.75 -1.46 3.35
C ILE A 274 -2.29 -2.73 2.61
N LEU A 275 -3.15 -3.73 2.56
CA LEU A 275 -2.95 -4.90 1.71
C LEU A 275 -3.33 -4.56 0.27
N LEU A 276 -2.39 -4.69 -0.66
CA LEU A 276 -2.68 -4.43 -2.07
C LEU A 276 -3.64 -5.49 -2.65
N ASN A 277 -4.70 -5.01 -3.30
CA ASN A 277 -5.60 -5.78 -4.13
C ASN A 277 -6.03 -4.97 -5.37
N PRO A 278 -5.13 -4.63 -6.30
CA PRO A 278 -5.52 -3.83 -7.45
C PRO A 278 -6.57 -4.54 -8.31
N GLN A 279 -7.73 -3.89 -8.45
CA GLN A 279 -8.90 -4.38 -9.17
C GLN A 279 -8.99 -3.65 -10.51
N GLY A 280 -8.50 -4.29 -11.57
CA GLY A 280 -8.73 -3.83 -12.95
C GLY A 280 -9.76 -4.68 -13.70
N GLY A 281 -9.95 -4.40 -14.98
CA GLY A 281 -10.73 -5.24 -15.89
C GLY A 281 -9.86 -6.11 -16.81
N GLY A 282 -10.50 -7.10 -17.47
CA GLY A 282 -9.87 -7.91 -18.50
C GLY A 282 -8.67 -8.79 -18.05
N PHE A 283 -7.71 -8.99 -18.95
CA PHE A 283 -6.44 -9.68 -18.67
C PHE A 283 -5.49 -8.74 -17.88
N PHE A 284 -5.73 -8.61 -16.58
CA PHE A 284 -5.06 -7.66 -15.70
C PHE A 284 -3.80 -8.24 -15.02
N PHE A 285 -2.64 -8.06 -15.63
CA PHE A 285 -1.35 -8.58 -15.12
C PHE A 285 -0.24 -7.52 -15.07
N PRO A 286 -0.46 -6.37 -14.42
CA PRO A 286 0.54 -5.31 -14.34
C PRO A 286 1.78 -5.73 -13.55
N LEU A 287 2.90 -5.06 -13.81
CA LEU A 287 4.04 -5.06 -12.90
C LEU A 287 3.74 -4.12 -11.73
N ILE A 288 3.66 -4.66 -10.51
CA ILE A 288 3.58 -3.82 -9.30
C ILE A 288 4.99 -3.42 -8.91
N ILE A 289 5.22 -2.13 -8.73
CA ILE A 289 6.45 -1.55 -8.18
C ILE A 289 6.11 -0.94 -6.83
N TRP A 290 6.94 -1.19 -5.82
CA TRP A 290 6.81 -0.55 -4.52
C TRP A 290 8.18 -0.15 -3.98
N THR A 291 8.18 0.84 -3.09
CA THR A 291 9.38 1.45 -2.55
C THR A 291 9.53 1.09 -1.07
N ARG A 292 10.76 0.78 -0.66
CA ARG A 292 11.18 0.80 0.75
C ARG A 292 12.11 1.98 0.99
N CYS A 293 11.75 2.82 1.95
CA CYS A 293 12.51 4.00 2.31
C CYS A 293 13.46 3.69 3.48
N ASN A 294 14.76 3.56 3.21
CA ASN A 294 15.78 3.40 4.24
C ASN A 294 16.67 4.65 4.27
N SER A 295 16.53 5.48 5.30
CA SER A 295 17.46 6.61 5.57
C SER A 295 17.79 7.46 4.34
N ARG A 296 16.76 7.98 3.66
CA ARG A 296 16.79 8.83 2.45
C ARG A 296 17.12 8.14 1.12
N LYS A 297 17.46 6.85 1.09
CA LYS A 297 17.57 6.07 -0.16
C LYS A 297 16.32 5.21 -0.38
N ALA A 298 15.73 5.34 -1.56
CA ALA A 298 14.66 4.47 -2.01
C ALA A 298 15.23 3.16 -2.56
N THR A 299 14.69 2.03 -2.08
CA THR A 299 14.90 0.73 -2.73
C THR A 299 13.62 0.33 -3.43
N TYR A 300 13.69 0.21 -4.75
CA TYR A 300 12.59 -0.25 -5.58
C TYR A 300 12.56 -1.77 -5.62
N LEU A 301 11.36 -2.32 -5.56
CA LEU A 301 11.07 -3.74 -5.67
C LEU A 301 9.91 -3.90 -6.64
N SER A 302 9.85 -5.04 -7.35
CA SER A 302 8.77 -5.28 -8.30
C SER A 302 8.35 -6.73 -8.38
N VAL A 303 7.08 -6.96 -8.70
CA VAL A 303 6.49 -8.30 -8.88
C VAL A 303 5.36 -8.24 -9.90
N LYS A 304 5.30 -9.24 -10.80
CA LYS A 304 4.17 -9.39 -11.72
C LYS A 304 2.92 -9.74 -10.92
N TYR A 305 1.88 -8.90 -11.03
CA TYR A 305 0.61 -9.14 -10.37
C TYR A 305 -0.06 -10.38 -10.95
N THR A 306 -0.73 -11.14 -10.10
CA THR A 306 -1.58 -12.25 -10.54
C THR A 306 -2.91 -12.10 -9.82
N PRO A 307 -4.01 -11.83 -10.56
CA PRO A 307 -5.34 -11.74 -9.98
C PRO A 307 -5.67 -12.97 -9.16
N VAL A 308 -6.31 -12.73 -8.02
CA VAL A 308 -6.76 -13.80 -7.12
C VAL A 308 -8.24 -14.06 -7.37
N LEU A 309 -8.64 -15.32 -7.25
CA LEU A 309 -10.05 -15.69 -7.42
C LEU A 309 -10.91 -15.00 -6.35
N GLU A 310 -12.11 -14.60 -6.72
CA GLU A 310 -13.07 -13.92 -5.83
C GLU A 310 -13.31 -14.72 -4.52
N LYS A 311 -13.39 -16.05 -4.60
CA LYS A 311 -13.50 -16.92 -3.42
C LYS A 311 -12.32 -16.82 -2.45
N THR A 312 -11.13 -16.45 -2.94
CA THR A 312 -9.95 -16.21 -2.12
C THR A 312 -9.99 -14.81 -1.53
N ILE A 313 -10.41 -13.82 -2.30
CA ILE A 313 -10.63 -12.44 -1.83
C ILE A 313 -11.64 -12.44 -0.66
N LYS A 314 -12.83 -13.03 -0.84
CA LYS A 314 -13.85 -13.15 0.22
C LYS A 314 -13.35 -13.80 1.50
N LYS A 315 -12.44 -14.77 1.40
CA LYS A 315 -11.84 -15.43 2.58
C LYS A 315 -10.79 -14.57 3.27
N ILE A 316 -10.04 -13.77 2.50
CA ILE A 316 -9.09 -12.80 3.05
C ILE A 316 -9.88 -11.71 3.78
N ASP A 317 -10.89 -11.13 3.11
CA ASP A 317 -11.75 -10.08 3.67
C ASP A 317 -12.42 -10.52 4.96
N ALA A 318 -13.03 -11.71 4.97
CA ALA A 318 -13.67 -12.25 6.17
C ALA A 318 -12.70 -12.37 7.37
N ILE A 319 -11.44 -12.74 7.14
CA ILE A 319 -10.45 -12.80 8.22
C ILE A 319 -10.05 -11.39 8.67
N ILE A 320 -9.86 -10.45 7.73
CA ILE A 320 -9.51 -9.06 8.06
C ILE A 320 -10.62 -8.42 8.90
N GLU A 321 -11.88 -8.61 8.54
CA GLU A 321 -13.01 -8.07 9.31
C GLU A 321 -13.09 -8.68 10.71
N LYS A 322 -12.90 -9.99 10.87
CA LYS A 322 -12.78 -10.61 12.19
C LYS A 322 -11.66 -10.03 13.05
N VAL A 323 -10.53 -9.67 12.44
CA VAL A 323 -9.46 -8.99 13.17
C VAL A 323 -9.89 -7.59 13.57
N LYS A 324 -10.53 -6.82 12.69
CA LYS A 324 -11.03 -5.48 13.03
C LYS A 324 -12.09 -5.51 14.14
N GLU A 325 -12.96 -6.50 14.15
CA GLU A 325 -13.97 -6.70 15.21
C GLU A 325 -13.35 -6.89 16.61
N ALA A 326 -12.07 -7.26 16.69
CA ALA A 326 -11.33 -7.32 17.96
C ALA A 326 -10.74 -5.98 18.43
N PHE A 327 -10.98 -4.89 17.70
CA PHE A 327 -10.51 -3.54 17.95
C PHE A 327 -11.70 -2.59 17.97
N ARG A 328 -11.58 -1.41 18.59
CA ARG A 328 -12.64 -0.40 18.48
C ARG A 328 -12.62 0.19 17.05
N PRO A 329 -13.74 0.73 16.53
CA PRO A 329 -13.79 1.32 15.19
C PRO A 329 -12.71 2.37 14.91
N LYS A 330 -12.34 3.17 15.93
CA LYS A 330 -11.26 4.17 15.84
C LYS A 330 -9.85 3.57 15.71
N GLU A 331 -9.67 2.30 16.05
CA GLU A 331 -8.41 1.55 16.07
C GLU A 331 -8.31 0.55 14.90
N TYR A 332 -9.24 0.55 13.94
CA TYR A 332 -9.17 -0.34 12.78
C TYR A 332 -7.88 -0.19 11.95
N GLY A 333 -7.23 0.97 12.00
CA GLY A 333 -5.91 1.18 11.40
C GLY A 333 -4.80 0.38 12.10
N GLU A 334 -4.88 0.20 13.41
CA GLU A 334 -3.93 -0.58 14.20
C GLU A 334 -4.07 -2.08 13.88
N ALA A 335 -5.31 -2.56 13.76
CA ALA A 335 -5.62 -3.92 13.33
C ALA A 335 -4.96 -4.25 11.98
N LEU A 336 -5.09 -3.35 11.00
CA LEU A 336 -4.45 -3.50 9.68
C LEU A 336 -2.92 -3.46 9.76
N THR A 337 -2.38 -2.55 10.58
CA THR A 337 -0.92 -2.43 10.79
C THR A 337 -0.32 -3.73 11.32
N ILE A 338 -0.98 -4.38 12.29
CA ILE A 338 -0.55 -5.67 12.84
C ILE A 338 -0.57 -6.76 11.77
N ILE A 339 -1.66 -6.86 11.00
CA ILE A 339 -1.76 -7.82 9.90
C ILE A 339 -0.62 -7.63 8.89
N ILE A 340 -0.33 -6.38 8.52
CA ILE A 340 0.71 -6.02 7.55
C ILE A 340 2.10 -6.35 8.08
N ASP A 341 2.39 -6.08 9.34
CA ASP A 341 3.68 -6.42 9.95
C ASP A 341 3.89 -7.95 9.97
N ILE A 342 2.89 -8.72 10.40
CA ILE A 342 2.96 -10.19 10.39
C ILE A 342 3.15 -10.71 8.96
N LEU A 343 2.38 -10.20 7.99
CA LEU A 343 2.52 -10.58 6.57
C LEU A 343 3.91 -10.24 6.05
N SER A 344 4.40 -9.03 6.31
CA SER A 344 5.72 -8.57 5.87
C SER A 344 6.84 -9.47 6.39
N LYS A 345 6.81 -9.83 7.68
CA LYS A 345 7.77 -10.75 8.30
C LYS A 345 7.75 -12.13 7.63
N HIS A 346 6.55 -12.69 7.41
CA HIS A 346 6.37 -14.03 6.84
C HIS A 346 6.67 -14.11 5.34
N LEU A 347 6.38 -13.04 4.58
CA LEU A 347 6.64 -12.96 3.15
C LEU A 347 8.11 -12.65 2.85
N ALA A 348 8.81 -11.93 3.75
CA ALA A 348 10.25 -11.67 3.63
C ALA A 348 11.12 -12.90 3.93
N HIS A 349 10.71 -13.77 4.86
CA HIS A 349 11.55 -14.87 5.39
C HIS A 349 11.71 -16.11 4.48
N ARG A 350 11.13 -16.13 3.28
CA ARG A 350 11.28 -17.28 2.38
C ARG A 350 12.60 -17.20 1.62
N ARG A 351 13.67 -17.69 2.28
CA ARG A 351 15.12 -17.78 1.95
C ARG A 351 15.58 -17.84 0.47
N ASN A 352 14.72 -18.07 -0.52
CA ASN A 352 15.07 -18.19 -1.95
C ASN A 352 14.05 -17.53 -2.91
N LYS A 353 13.17 -16.63 -2.45
CA LYS A 353 12.13 -16.01 -3.30
C LYS A 353 12.24 -14.50 -3.27
N GLN A 354 12.02 -13.87 -4.43
CA GLN A 354 11.82 -12.41 -4.55
C GLN A 354 10.83 -11.96 -3.46
N ALA A 355 11.22 -10.92 -2.71
CA ALA A 355 10.35 -10.29 -1.73
C ALA A 355 9.02 -9.92 -2.41
N LYS A 356 7.90 -10.13 -1.72
CA LYS A 356 6.57 -9.72 -2.19
C LYS A 356 6.01 -8.72 -1.20
N PRO A 357 5.31 -7.67 -1.67
CA PRO A 357 4.65 -6.76 -0.77
C PRO A 357 3.44 -7.46 -0.12
N PRO A 358 2.95 -6.97 1.02
CA PRO A 358 1.64 -7.35 1.56
C PRO A 358 0.54 -7.15 0.51
N MET A 359 0.04 -8.26 -0.04
CA MET A 359 -0.95 -8.23 -1.11
C MET A 359 -1.82 -9.49 -1.10
N TYR A 360 -3.02 -9.35 -1.65
CA TYR A 360 -3.97 -10.44 -1.78
C TYR A 360 -3.35 -11.55 -2.61
N SER A 361 -3.23 -12.72 -2.00
CA SER A 361 -2.59 -13.87 -2.62
C SER A 361 -2.91 -15.15 -1.84
N LYS A 362 -2.68 -16.31 -2.46
CA LYS A 362 -2.77 -17.60 -1.74
C LYS A 362 -1.81 -17.67 -0.55
N SER A 363 -0.63 -17.03 -0.65
CA SER A 363 0.33 -16.96 0.45
C SER A 363 -0.17 -16.09 1.59
N ALA A 364 -0.74 -14.92 1.29
CA ALA A 364 -1.36 -14.06 2.29
C ALA A 364 -2.52 -14.76 3.00
N LEU A 365 -3.41 -15.45 2.27
CA LEU A 365 -4.47 -16.24 2.89
C LEU A 365 -3.93 -17.32 3.85
N LYS A 366 -2.81 -17.98 3.51
CA LYS A 366 -2.19 -18.98 4.40
C LYS A 366 -1.70 -18.34 5.71
N VAL A 367 -1.13 -17.14 5.64
CA VAL A 367 -0.66 -16.40 6.84
C VAL A 367 -1.85 -15.86 7.63
N LEU A 368 -2.86 -15.30 6.96
CA LEU A 368 -4.10 -14.83 7.61
C LEU A 368 -4.83 -15.95 8.35
N LYS A 369 -4.91 -17.16 7.78
CA LYS A 369 -5.45 -18.33 8.49
C LYS A 369 -4.63 -18.75 9.70
N MET A 370 -3.32 -18.51 9.68
CA MET A 370 -2.47 -18.72 10.85
C MET A 370 -2.76 -17.65 11.90
N ILE A 371 -2.98 -16.39 11.49
CA ILE A 371 -3.42 -15.31 12.38
C ILE A 371 -4.75 -15.67 13.04
N GLU A 372 -5.77 -15.98 12.23
CA GLU A 372 -7.09 -16.43 12.70
C GLU A 372 -6.97 -17.61 13.69
N ARG A 373 -6.15 -18.60 13.36
CA ARG A 373 -5.99 -19.78 14.21
C ARG A 373 -5.21 -19.50 15.50
N ASN A 374 -4.31 -18.53 15.56
CA ASN A 374 -3.35 -18.40 16.66
C ASN A 374 -3.50 -17.12 17.48
N TYR A 375 -4.19 -16.11 16.95
CA TYR A 375 -4.28 -14.79 17.54
C TYR A 375 -5.73 -14.31 17.67
N LEU A 376 -6.66 -14.82 16.87
CA LEU A 376 -8.08 -14.48 16.99
C LEU A 376 -8.83 -15.45 17.88
N PHE A 377 -9.78 -14.88 18.61
CA PHE A 377 -10.54 -15.57 19.64
C PHE A 377 -11.97 -15.06 19.68
N GLU A 378 -12.93 -15.92 19.34
CA GLU A 378 -14.35 -15.57 19.32
C GLU A 378 -14.99 -16.03 20.65
N ILE A 379 -15.53 -15.07 21.41
CA ILE A 379 -16.28 -15.33 22.64
C ILE A 379 -17.76 -15.39 22.31
N ASN A 380 -18.32 -16.59 22.29
CA ASN A 380 -19.75 -16.83 22.09
C ASN A 380 -20.53 -16.69 23.41
N LEU A 381 -20.53 -15.48 23.97
CA LEU A 381 -21.37 -15.03 25.08
C LEU A 381 -22.41 -14.02 24.55
N PRO A 382 -23.41 -13.56 25.34
CA PRO A 382 -24.54 -12.76 24.85
C PRO A 382 -24.16 -11.51 24.04
N GLN A 383 -22.93 -11.00 24.21
CA GLN A 383 -22.40 -9.81 23.53
C GLN A 383 -21.38 -10.09 22.41
N GLN A 384 -21.24 -11.35 21.92
CA GLN A 384 -20.32 -11.77 20.84
C GLN A 384 -19.10 -10.84 20.64
N LYS A 385 -18.02 -11.08 21.38
CA LYS A 385 -16.79 -10.28 21.24
C LYS A 385 -15.66 -11.10 20.63
N CYS A 386 -14.86 -10.47 19.77
CA CYS A 386 -13.62 -11.02 19.26
C CYS A 386 -12.45 -10.45 20.07
N LEU A 387 -11.48 -11.27 20.46
CA LEU A 387 -10.23 -10.84 21.09
C LEU A 387 -9.05 -11.12 20.17
N PHE A 388 -8.05 -10.24 20.19
CA PHE A 388 -6.77 -10.39 19.50
C PHE A 388 -5.64 -10.52 20.53
N LEU A 389 -4.97 -11.67 20.57
CA LEU A 389 -4.08 -12.11 21.65
C LEU A 389 -2.69 -11.44 21.72
N ASP A 390 -2.58 -10.24 21.15
CA ASP A 390 -1.36 -9.41 21.12
C ASP A 390 -1.74 -7.91 21.13
N ASN A 391 -2.90 -7.59 21.72
CA ASN A 391 -3.46 -6.26 21.78
C ASN A 391 -3.94 -5.96 23.20
N GLU A 392 -3.49 -4.84 23.77
CA GLU A 392 -3.87 -4.37 25.11
C GLU A 392 -5.38 -4.16 25.25
N LEU A 393 -6.05 -3.70 24.19
CA LEU A 393 -7.51 -3.50 24.16
C LEU A 393 -8.29 -4.81 24.34
N SER A 394 -7.69 -5.94 23.99
CA SER A 394 -8.31 -7.25 24.22
C SER A 394 -8.33 -7.61 25.71
N ILE A 395 -7.39 -7.08 26.52
CA ILE A 395 -7.44 -7.18 27.99
C ILE A 395 -8.48 -6.21 28.56
N GLU A 396 -8.55 -4.98 28.06
CA GLU A 396 -9.66 -4.06 28.44
C GLU A 396 -11.02 -4.69 28.16
N THR A 397 -11.18 -5.32 27.00
CA THR A 397 -12.41 -6.02 26.61
C THR A 397 -12.70 -7.23 27.50
N LEU A 398 -11.66 -7.96 27.93
CA LEU A 398 -11.81 -9.05 28.89
C LEU A 398 -12.34 -8.55 30.24
N ASN A 399 -11.91 -7.36 30.66
CA ASN A 399 -12.34 -6.72 31.91
C ASN A 399 -13.79 -6.18 31.90
N ASP A 400 -14.48 -6.21 30.76
CA ASP A 400 -15.90 -5.90 30.63
C ASP A 400 -16.80 -7.12 30.93
N PHE A 401 -16.22 -8.33 30.98
CA PHE A 401 -16.97 -9.54 31.28
C PHE A 401 -17.10 -9.73 32.79
N GLU A 402 -18.22 -10.33 33.21
CA GLU A 402 -18.38 -10.74 34.59
C GLU A 402 -17.47 -11.94 34.91
N GLU A 403 -17.15 -12.15 36.19
CA GLU A 403 -16.24 -13.20 36.64
C GLU A 403 -16.65 -14.60 36.14
N GLU A 404 -17.95 -14.92 36.21
CA GLU A 404 -18.53 -16.18 35.72
C GLU A 404 -18.37 -16.37 34.19
N GLU A 405 -18.31 -15.27 33.44
CA GLU A 405 -18.11 -15.28 31.99
C GLU A 405 -16.63 -15.52 31.63
N ILE A 406 -15.73 -14.91 32.38
CA ILE A 406 -14.28 -15.12 32.29
C ILE A 406 -13.93 -16.57 32.65
N GLU A 407 -14.58 -17.15 33.66
CA GLU A 407 -14.43 -18.57 33.99
C GLU A 407 -14.88 -19.50 32.86
N LYS A 408 -16.02 -19.20 32.21
CA LYS A 408 -16.50 -19.98 31.04
C LYS A 408 -15.52 -19.90 29.87
N ILE A 409 -14.95 -18.73 29.63
CA ILE A 409 -13.90 -18.51 28.61
C ILE A 409 -12.68 -19.38 28.92
N ILE A 410 -12.22 -19.34 30.16
CA ILE A 410 -11.03 -20.04 30.63
C ILE A 410 -11.17 -21.56 30.57
N ASN A 411 -12.33 -22.06 30.97
CA ASN A 411 -12.62 -23.49 31.02
C ASN A 411 -12.99 -24.06 29.65
N ASN A 412 -13.07 -23.25 28.59
CA ASN A 412 -13.35 -23.74 27.26
C ASN A 412 -12.15 -24.54 26.70
N PRO A 413 -12.34 -25.83 26.36
CA PRO A 413 -11.26 -26.70 25.87
C PRO A 413 -10.60 -26.21 24.57
N GLU A 414 -11.35 -25.53 23.71
CA GLU A 414 -10.83 -24.97 22.45
C GLU A 414 -9.86 -23.80 22.70
N LEU A 415 -9.98 -23.21 23.89
CA LEU A 415 -9.32 -21.99 24.30
C LEU A 415 -8.11 -22.23 25.21
N LYS A 416 -7.93 -23.48 25.67
CA LYS A 416 -6.86 -23.91 26.58
C LYS A 416 -5.45 -23.48 26.16
N ARG A 417 -5.17 -23.43 24.85
CA ARG A 417 -3.87 -23.01 24.30
C ARG A 417 -3.60 -21.50 24.39
N PHE A 418 -4.63 -20.70 24.63
CA PHE A 418 -4.58 -19.24 24.67
C PHE A 418 -4.66 -18.66 26.07
N ILE A 419 -5.18 -19.42 27.03
CA ILE A 419 -5.35 -18.97 28.42
C ILE A 419 -4.03 -18.42 28.97
N GLN A 420 -2.93 -19.12 28.77
CA GLN A 420 -1.63 -18.67 29.28
C GLN A 420 -1.21 -17.29 28.72
N PRO A 421 -1.12 -17.06 27.39
CA PRO A 421 -0.87 -15.74 26.84
C PRO A 421 -1.82 -14.63 27.33
N ILE A 422 -3.13 -14.91 27.41
CA ILE A 422 -4.13 -13.92 27.86
C ILE A 422 -3.83 -13.51 29.30
N MET A 423 -3.59 -14.48 30.19
CA MET A 423 -3.36 -14.24 31.60
C MET A 423 -2.02 -13.54 31.86
N ASP A 424 -0.98 -13.91 31.10
CA ASP A 424 0.31 -13.21 31.13
C ASP A 424 0.13 -11.73 30.77
N MET A 425 -0.66 -11.42 29.73
CA MET A 425 -0.95 -10.06 29.30
C MET A 425 -1.89 -9.32 30.26
N TRP A 426 -2.87 -10.00 30.85
CA TRP A 426 -3.82 -9.41 31.81
C TRP A 426 -3.12 -8.98 33.10
N MET A 427 -2.22 -9.81 33.63
CA MET A 427 -1.42 -9.49 34.80
C MET A 427 -0.60 -8.21 34.60
N VAL A 428 -0.03 -8.03 33.41
CA VAL A 428 0.80 -6.89 33.01
C VAL A 428 -0.01 -5.60 32.93
N ILE A 429 -1.17 -5.66 32.27
CA ILE A 429 -1.93 -4.46 31.90
C ILE A 429 -2.88 -4.02 33.03
N GLU A 430 -3.57 -4.96 33.68
CA GLU A 430 -4.60 -4.67 34.70
C GLU A 430 -4.47 -5.59 35.93
N PRO A 431 -3.35 -5.51 36.67
CA PRO A 431 -3.08 -6.39 37.81
C PRO A 431 -4.16 -6.30 38.90
N LYS A 432 -4.80 -5.14 39.09
CA LYS A 432 -5.83 -4.91 40.10
C LYS A 432 -7.11 -5.72 39.88
N LYS A 433 -7.42 -6.07 38.63
CA LYS A 433 -8.56 -6.93 38.28
C LYS A 433 -8.15 -8.40 38.17
N TYR A 434 -6.94 -8.66 37.65
CA TYR A 434 -6.40 -10.01 37.50
C TYR A 434 -6.19 -10.74 38.84
N LEU A 435 -5.66 -10.05 39.85
CA LEU A 435 -5.27 -10.70 41.11
C LEU A 435 -6.44 -11.14 41.98
N PRO A 436 -7.56 -10.38 42.09
CA PRO A 436 -8.79 -10.89 42.71
C PRO A 436 -9.32 -12.15 42.03
N PHE A 437 -9.35 -12.19 40.69
CA PHE A 437 -9.76 -13.38 39.93
C PHE A 437 -8.89 -14.60 40.27
N CYS A 438 -7.58 -14.42 40.50
CA CYS A 438 -6.69 -15.51 40.89
C CYS A 438 -7.03 -16.14 42.26
N GLN A 439 -7.91 -15.52 43.06
CA GLN A 439 -8.37 -16.05 44.34
C GLN A 439 -9.55 -17.02 44.20
N THR A 440 -10.19 -17.12 43.02
CA THR A 440 -11.21 -18.15 42.76
C THR A 440 -10.57 -19.53 42.60
N PRO A 441 -11.31 -20.64 42.81
CA PRO A 441 -10.77 -21.99 42.62
C PRO A 441 -10.16 -22.21 41.22
N GLU A 442 -10.81 -21.69 40.19
CA GLU A 442 -10.43 -21.75 38.78
C GLU A 442 -9.23 -20.85 38.49
N GLY A 443 -9.26 -19.59 38.94
CA GLY A 443 -8.17 -18.63 38.78
C GLY A 443 -6.90 -19.07 39.51
N LYS A 444 -7.02 -19.67 40.69
CA LYS A 444 -5.91 -20.23 41.48
C LYS A 444 -5.15 -21.30 40.71
N GLY A 445 -5.85 -22.21 40.03
CA GLY A 445 -5.22 -23.28 39.25
C GLY A 445 -4.38 -22.75 38.08
N ILE A 446 -4.82 -21.67 37.46
CA ILE A 446 -4.14 -21.05 36.32
C ILE A 446 -2.95 -20.23 36.80
N PHE A 447 -3.15 -19.37 37.80
CA PHE A 447 -2.10 -18.57 38.43
C PHE A 447 -0.93 -19.45 38.88
N LEU A 448 -1.24 -20.57 39.55
CA LEU A 448 -0.25 -21.59 39.94
C LEU A 448 0.56 -22.15 38.77
N SER A 449 -0.08 -22.38 37.62
CA SER A 449 0.57 -22.82 36.39
C SER A 449 1.52 -21.75 35.84
N ILE A 450 1.12 -20.48 35.88
CA ILE A 450 1.92 -19.33 35.44
C ILE A 450 3.17 -19.18 36.31
N VAL A 451 3.00 -19.16 37.63
CA VAL A 451 4.11 -19.03 38.59
C VAL A 451 5.11 -20.16 38.39
N LYS A 452 4.65 -21.41 38.32
CA LYS A 452 5.51 -22.58 38.09
C LYS A 452 6.23 -22.54 36.74
N LYS A 453 5.64 -21.97 35.69
CA LYS A 453 6.29 -21.87 34.37
C LYS A 453 7.30 -20.72 34.29
N ASN A 454 7.04 -19.61 34.97
CA ASN A 454 7.81 -18.38 34.85
C ASN A 454 8.79 -18.10 36.01
N HIS A 455 8.80 -18.89 37.09
CA HIS A 455 9.72 -18.71 38.24
C HIS A 455 11.22 -18.71 37.88
N ASN A 456 11.60 -19.28 36.73
CA ASN A 456 12.97 -19.27 36.20
C ASN A 456 13.16 -18.37 34.96
N ASN A 457 12.12 -17.70 34.49
CA ASN A 457 12.16 -16.86 33.30
C ASN A 457 12.77 -15.49 33.65
N GLN A 458 13.97 -15.19 33.14
CA GLN A 458 14.65 -13.92 33.42
C GLN A 458 13.91 -12.70 32.88
N ASN A 459 13.17 -12.82 31.78
CA ASN A 459 12.36 -11.72 31.26
C ASN A 459 11.19 -11.41 32.20
N PHE A 460 10.56 -12.45 32.75
CA PHE A 460 9.50 -12.29 33.75
C PHE A 460 10.06 -11.62 35.02
N LYS A 461 11.18 -12.09 35.56
CA LYS A 461 11.85 -11.47 36.72
C LYS A 461 12.21 -10.00 36.46
N SER A 462 12.80 -9.71 35.31
CA SER A 462 13.15 -8.33 34.92
C SER A 462 11.91 -7.44 34.79
N TYR A 463 10.80 -7.97 34.29
CA TYR A 463 9.53 -7.25 34.18
C TYR A 463 8.95 -6.93 35.56
N MET A 464 8.85 -7.92 36.47
CA MET A 464 8.38 -7.73 37.85
C MET A 464 9.23 -6.69 38.60
N GLN A 465 10.55 -6.69 38.40
CA GLN A 465 11.47 -5.72 39.01
C GLN A 465 11.28 -4.28 38.51
N LYS A 466 10.74 -4.09 37.30
CA LYS A 466 10.49 -2.77 36.72
C LYS A 466 9.16 -2.16 37.16
N SER A 467 8.27 -2.94 37.77
CA SER A 467 6.96 -2.47 38.25
C SER A 467 6.73 -2.89 39.71
N PRO A 468 7.15 -2.05 40.68
CA PRO A 468 7.03 -2.33 42.11
C PRO A 468 5.59 -2.59 42.58
N GLU A 469 4.62 -1.93 41.96
CA GLU A 469 3.18 -2.09 42.25
C GLU A 469 2.70 -3.49 41.87
N LEU A 470 3.14 -3.98 40.70
CA LEU A 470 2.80 -5.30 40.20
C LEU A 470 3.52 -6.40 41.00
N GLN A 471 4.75 -6.13 41.45
CA GLN A 471 5.48 -6.99 42.38
C GLN A 471 4.76 -7.12 43.73
N SER A 472 4.32 -6.01 44.32
CA SER A 472 3.59 -6.02 45.61
C SER A 472 2.29 -6.81 45.49
N ALA A 473 1.51 -6.52 44.45
CA ALA A 473 0.21 -7.13 44.26
C ALA A 473 0.33 -8.65 43.94
N PHE A 474 1.37 -9.06 43.22
CA PHE A 474 1.69 -10.48 42.99
C PHE A 474 2.08 -11.21 44.29
N LEU A 475 2.89 -10.58 45.15
CA LEU A 475 3.27 -11.14 46.45
C LEU A 475 2.07 -11.29 47.39
N GLU A 476 1.18 -10.31 47.42
CA GLU A 476 -0.08 -10.39 48.18
C GLU A 476 -0.96 -11.55 47.70
N ALA A 477 -1.07 -11.76 46.38
CA ALA A 477 -1.80 -12.90 45.83
C ALA A 477 -1.16 -14.24 46.19
N CYS A 478 0.16 -14.37 46.13
CA CYS A 478 0.87 -15.58 46.57
C CYS A 478 0.63 -15.89 48.06
N GLN A 479 0.61 -14.86 48.91
CA GLN A 479 0.32 -14.98 50.34
C GLN A 479 -1.12 -15.42 50.60
N GLY A 480 -2.10 -14.79 49.94
CA GLY A 480 -3.53 -15.16 50.06
C GLY A 480 -3.81 -16.60 49.60
N LEU A 481 -3.04 -17.10 48.63
CA LEU A 481 -3.18 -18.45 48.08
C LEU A 481 -2.43 -19.53 48.85
N GLN A 482 -1.66 -19.17 49.89
CA GLN A 482 -0.79 -20.06 50.67
C GLN A 482 0.21 -20.84 49.79
N LEU A 483 0.82 -20.16 48.83
CA LEU A 483 1.85 -20.77 47.97
C LEU A 483 3.16 -20.97 48.74
N ASP A 484 3.93 -21.99 48.33
CA ASP A 484 5.26 -22.25 48.93
C ASP A 484 6.12 -20.99 48.82
N PRO A 485 6.65 -20.45 49.94
CA PRO A 485 7.52 -19.28 49.94
C PRO A 485 8.79 -19.41 49.08
N ALA A 486 9.17 -20.63 48.69
CA ALA A 486 10.32 -20.90 47.82
C ALA A 486 10.04 -20.77 46.31
N LEU A 487 8.76 -20.70 45.90
CA LEU A 487 8.28 -20.43 44.54
C LEU A 487 8.13 -18.93 44.30
#